data_AF-A0A497JAZ9-F1
#
_entry.id   AF-A0A497JAZ9-F1
#
_cell.length_a   1.000
_cell.length_b   1.000
_cell.length_c   1.000
_cell.angle_alpha   90.00
_cell.angle_beta   90.00
_cell.angle_gamma   90.00
#
_symmetry.space_group_name_H-M   'P 1'
#
loop_
_entity.id
_entity.type
_entity.pdbx_description
1 polymer ?
#
loop_
_entity_poly.entity_id
_entity_poly.type
_entity_poly.pdbx_seq_one_letter_code
_entity_poly.pdbx_strand_id
1 'polypeptide(L)'
;MRLVHYQTLEAVAQEELQALHRIKNHFNEHRNFMERVKLWPKSCILNGMEPKGARWGFSRMRNDEDRSRLLSVLRSMSRATPRLTWIIYDERNGGEEILLRGGKRFARIRR
;
A
#
# COMPACT_ATOMS: atom_id res chain seq x y z
N MET A 1 7.87 -17.28 -5.11
CA MET A 1 7.50 -16.36 -4.01
C MET A 1 6.66 -15.24 -4.63
N ARG A 2 5.62 -14.73 -3.97
CA ARG A 2 4.71 -13.74 -4.59
C ARG A 2 4.55 -12.53 -3.69
N LEU A 3 5.02 -11.39 -4.16
CA LEU A 3 4.95 -10.14 -3.43
C LEU A 3 3.90 -9.22 -4.06
N VAL A 4 3.21 -8.49 -3.19
CA VAL A 4 2.45 -7.31 -3.57
C VAL A 4 3.18 -6.12 -3.00
N HIS A 5 3.63 -5.25 -3.89
CA HIS A 5 4.32 -4.00 -3.57
C HIS A 5 3.30 -2.88 -3.61
N TYR A 6 3.46 -1.88 -2.75
CA TYR A 6 2.57 -0.75 -2.73
C TYR A 6 3.26 0.51 -2.21
N GLN A 7 2.79 1.65 -2.69
CA GLN A 7 3.29 2.96 -2.29
C GLN A 7 2.20 4.02 -2.40
N THR A 8 2.38 5.10 -1.66
CA THR A 8 1.64 6.35 -1.82
C THR A 8 2.46 7.31 -2.68
N LEU A 9 1.80 8.12 -3.50
CA LEU A 9 2.47 9.14 -4.31
C LEU A 9 2.72 10.41 -3.53
N GLU A 10 1.77 10.81 -2.68
CA GLU A 10 1.83 12.01 -1.88
C GLU A 10 2.46 11.73 -0.50
N ALA A 11 3.01 12.76 0.14
CA ALA A 11 3.39 12.68 1.55
C ALA A 11 2.15 12.39 2.40
N VAL A 12 2.27 11.48 3.37
CA VAL A 12 1.17 11.11 4.25
C VAL A 12 1.12 12.08 5.44
N ALA A 13 -0.03 12.72 5.65
CA ALA A 13 -0.26 13.60 6.79
C ALA A 13 -0.31 12.81 8.11
N GLN A 14 -0.16 13.49 9.24
CA GLN A 14 -0.08 12.82 10.54
C GLN A 14 -1.38 12.08 10.89
N GLU A 15 -2.53 12.68 10.61
CA GLU A 15 -3.86 12.13 10.87
C GLU A 15 -4.14 10.93 9.96
N GLU A 16 -3.74 11.02 8.69
CA GLU A 16 -3.81 9.92 7.72
C GLU A 16 -2.92 8.75 8.18
N LEU A 17 -1.70 9.03 8.66
CA LEU A 17 -0.79 8.01 9.16
C LEU A 17 -1.36 7.29 10.38
N GLN A 18 -2.01 7.99 11.30
CA GLN A 18 -2.72 7.38 12.43
C GLN A 18 -3.84 6.44 11.96
N ALA A 19 -4.66 6.88 10.99
CA ALA A 19 -5.72 6.05 10.43
C ALA A 19 -5.15 4.78 9.76
N LEU A 20 -4.07 4.91 8.99
CA LEU A 20 -3.39 3.78 8.38
C LEU A 20 -2.79 2.82 9.41
N HIS A 21 -2.23 3.33 10.51
CA HIS A 21 -1.71 2.50 11.58
C HIS A 21 -2.78 1.64 12.26
N ARG A 22 -3.99 2.18 12.47
CA ARG A 22 -5.12 1.39 13.03
C ARG A 22 -5.46 0.20 12.13
N ILE A 23 -5.62 0.44 10.83
CA ILE A 23 -5.94 -0.62 9.84
C ILE A 23 -4.79 -1.63 9.75
N LYS A 24 -3.55 -1.15 9.65
CA LYS A 24 -2.34 -1.98 9.59
C LYS A 24 -2.23 -2.89 10.80
N ASN A 25 -2.40 -2.35 12.01
CA ASN A 25 -2.18 -3.09 13.24
C ASN A 25 -3.21 -4.21 13.38
N HIS A 26 -4.49 -3.93 13.09
CA HIS A 26 -5.53 -4.95 13.07
C HIS A 26 -5.25 -6.07 12.06
N PHE A 27 -4.84 -5.74 10.82
CA PHE A 27 -4.50 -6.77 9.83
C PHE A 27 -3.27 -7.61 10.21
N ASN A 28 -2.32 -7.02 10.94
CA ASN A 28 -1.02 -7.62 11.23
C ASN A 28 -0.97 -8.47 12.50
N GLU A 29 -2.04 -8.48 13.32
CA GLU A 29 -2.08 -9.05 14.67
C GLU A 29 -1.57 -10.50 14.77
N HIS A 30 -1.80 -11.31 13.73
CA HIS A 30 -1.38 -12.71 13.67
C HIS A 30 -0.52 -13.06 12.45
N ARG A 31 0.13 -12.06 11.84
CA ARG A 31 0.94 -12.25 10.62
C ARG A 31 2.43 -12.21 10.92
N ASN A 32 3.19 -13.04 10.21
CA ASN A 32 4.65 -12.98 10.27
C ASN A 32 5.18 -11.72 9.54
N PHE A 33 6.45 -11.37 9.78
CA PHE A 33 7.05 -10.14 9.24
C PHE A 33 6.90 -9.99 7.72
N MET A 34 7.07 -11.08 6.96
CA MET A 34 6.98 -11.05 5.50
C MET A 34 5.55 -10.83 5.00
N GLU A 35 4.54 -11.30 5.74
CA GLU A 35 3.12 -11.17 5.41
C GLU A 35 2.51 -9.83 5.84
N ARG A 36 3.14 -9.14 6.80
CA ARG A 36 2.64 -7.88 7.35
C ARG A 36 2.58 -6.76 6.33
N VAL A 37 1.59 -5.89 6.48
CA VAL A 37 1.57 -4.57 5.82
C VAL A 37 2.59 -3.66 6.49
N LYS A 38 3.37 -2.95 5.66
CA LYS A 38 4.45 -2.06 6.05
C LYS A 38 4.17 -0.66 5.52
N LEU A 39 4.48 0.36 6.31
CA LEU A 39 4.28 1.78 5.94
C LEU A 39 5.59 2.52 6.15
N TRP A 40 6.65 2.03 5.52
CA TRP A 40 7.97 2.63 5.64
C TRP A 40 7.99 3.97 4.91
N PRO A 41 8.62 5.01 5.47
CA PRO A 41 8.82 6.24 4.73
C PRO A 41 9.78 6.00 3.57
N LYS A 42 9.51 6.65 2.42
CA LYS A 42 10.35 6.55 1.22
C LYS A 42 11.77 7.05 1.47
N SER A 43 11.95 8.01 2.39
CA SER A 43 13.26 8.48 2.82
C SER A 43 14.17 7.37 3.38
N CYS A 44 13.62 6.23 3.83
CA CYS A 44 14.43 5.10 4.29
C CYS A 44 15.12 4.30 3.16
N ILE A 45 14.76 4.49 1.89
CA ILE A 45 15.40 3.78 0.77
C ILE A 45 16.59 4.58 0.23
N LEU A 46 16.36 5.84 -0.14
CA LEU A 46 17.37 6.73 -0.71
C LEU A 46 17.10 8.17 -0.25
N ASN A 47 18.14 8.80 0.31
CA ASN A 47 18.14 10.24 0.59
C ASN A 47 18.03 10.99 -0.74
N GLY A 48 16.84 11.50 -1.07
CA GLY A 48 16.58 12.22 -2.32
C GLY A 48 15.28 11.85 -3.02
N MET A 49 14.59 10.78 -2.60
CA MET A 49 13.26 10.49 -3.16
C MET A 49 12.20 11.42 -2.58
N GLU A 50 11.50 12.12 -3.48
CA GLU A 50 10.36 12.97 -3.16
C GLU A 50 9.02 12.29 -3.54
N PRO A 51 7.94 12.54 -2.78
CA PRO A 51 7.95 13.26 -1.51
C PRO A 51 8.49 12.37 -0.37
N LYS A 52 9.39 12.90 0.48
CA LYS A 52 10.01 12.13 1.58
C LYS A 52 9.00 11.45 2.51
N GLY A 53 7.85 12.10 2.74
CA GLY A 53 6.77 11.63 3.60
C GLY A 53 5.86 10.57 2.98
N ALA A 54 6.07 10.20 1.71
CA ALA A 54 5.33 9.09 1.10
C ALA A 54 5.72 7.77 1.76
N ARG A 55 4.76 6.86 1.82
CA ARG A 55 4.90 5.52 2.40
C ARG A 55 4.98 4.46 1.33
N TRP A 56 5.72 3.40 1.62
CA TRP A 56 5.83 2.22 0.79
C TRP A 56 5.94 0.94 1.63
N GLY A 57 5.76 -0.20 0.98
CA GLY A 57 5.96 -1.50 1.58
C GLY A 57 5.71 -2.63 0.60
N PHE A 58 5.92 -3.85 1.07
CA PHE A 58 5.56 -5.06 0.36
C PHE A 58 5.06 -6.13 1.33
N SER A 59 4.25 -7.05 0.83
CA SER A 59 3.74 -8.17 1.61
C SER A 59 3.79 -9.46 0.79
N ARG A 60 4.28 -10.53 1.40
CA ARG A 60 4.39 -11.86 0.80
C ARG A 60 3.08 -12.62 0.98
N MET A 61 2.50 -13.09 -0.12
CA MET A 61 1.25 -13.85 -0.13
C MET A 61 1.50 -15.34 -0.32
N ARG A 62 0.78 -16.18 0.41
CA ARG A 62 0.89 -17.65 0.33
C ARG A 62 -0.06 -18.24 -0.71
N ASN A 63 -1.26 -17.68 -0.81
CA ASN A 63 -2.32 -18.16 -1.68
C ASN A 63 -3.21 -16.98 -2.16
N ASP A 64 -4.25 -17.29 -2.94
CA ASP A 64 -5.11 -16.27 -3.57
C ASP A 64 -6.12 -15.65 -2.58
N GLU A 65 -6.40 -16.37 -1.49
CA GLU A 65 -7.19 -15.83 -0.38
C GLU A 65 -6.41 -14.76 0.38
N ASP A 66 -5.15 -15.03 0.73
CA ASP A 66 -4.26 -14.05 1.37
C ASP A 66 -4.10 -12.81 0.49
N ARG A 67 -3.93 -13.01 -0.82
CA ARG A 67 -3.89 -11.92 -1.80
C ARG A 67 -5.16 -11.08 -1.76
N SER A 68 -6.33 -11.71 -1.82
CA SER A 68 -7.62 -11.01 -1.81
C SER A 68 -7.83 -10.23 -0.52
N ARG A 69 -7.45 -10.81 0.63
CA ARG A 69 -7.48 -10.15 1.94
C ARG A 69 -6.55 -8.93 1.97
N LEU A 70 -5.32 -9.04 1.46
CA LEU A 70 -4.39 -7.92 1.37
C LEU A 70 -4.93 -6.80 0.48
N LEU A 71 -5.42 -7.11 -0.72
CA LEU A 71 -5.98 -6.11 -1.64
C LEU A 71 -7.20 -5.41 -1.04
N SER A 72 -8.03 -6.13 -0.27
CA SER A 72 -9.13 -5.53 0.49
C SER A 72 -8.63 -4.54 1.54
N VAL A 73 -7.57 -4.90 2.27
CA VAL A 73 -6.95 -4.02 3.28
C VAL A 73 -6.34 -2.77 2.64
N LEU A 74 -5.61 -2.91 1.54
CA LEU A 74 -5.07 -1.76 0.81
C LEU A 74 -6.17 -0.84 0.27
N ARG A 75 -7.32 -1.42 -0.14
CA ARG A 75 -8.51 -0.63 -0.51
C ARG A 75 -9.08 0.12 0.69
N SER A 76 -9.20 -0.51 1.85
CA SER A 76 -9.65 0.15 3.08
C SER A 76 -8.70 1.27 3.51
N MET A 77 -7.38 1.07 3.37
CA MET A 77 -6.38 2.11 3.59
C MET A 77 -6.58 3.31 2.66
N SER A 78 -6.81 3.06 1.36
CA SER A 78 -7.12 4.12 0.39
C SER A 78 -8.44 4.85 0.70
N ARG A 79 -9.47 4.17 1.24
CA ARG A 79 -10.71 4.82 1.67
C ARG A 79 -10.50 5.73 2.88
N ALA A 80 -9.71 5.29 3.85
CA ALA A 80 -9.39 6.07 5.04
C ALA A 80 -8.48 7.27 4.74
N THR A 81 -7.85 7.30 3.57
CA THR A 81 -6.94 8.36 3.13
C THR A 81 -7.30 8.85 1.72
N PRO A 82 -8.49 9.45 1.54
CA PRO A 82 -9.04 9.73 0.21
C PRO A 82 -8.20 10.71 -0.62
N ARG A 83 -7.38 11.53 0.04
CA ARG A 83 -6.43 12.43 -0.62
C ARG A 83 -5.31 11.67 -1.33
N LEU A 84 -4.86 10.55 -0.75
CA LEU A 84 -3.70 9.79 -1.19
C LEU A 84 -4.02 8.91 -2.40
N THR A 85 -3.08 8.92 -3.34
CA THR A 85 -3.00 7.99 -4.46
C THR A 85 -2.11 6.82 -4.07
N TRP A 86 -2.67 5.62 -4.14
CA TRP A 86 -1.98 4.37 -3.88
C TRP A 86 -1.65 3.67 -5.19
N ILE A 87 -0.39 3.29 -5.37
CA ILE A 87 0.05 2.38 -6.42
C ILE A 87 0.21 1.01 -5.77
N ILE A 88 -0.37 -0.02 -6.38
CA ILE A 88 -0.22 -1.41 -5.97
C ILE A 88 0.26 -2.21 -7.17
N TYR A 89 1.43 -2.82 -7.05
CA TYR A 89 1.99 -3.70 -8.05
C TYR A 89 1.95 -5.13 -7.52
N ASP A 90 1.22 -5.99 -8.22
CA ASP A 90 1.10 -7.40 -7.88
C ASP A 90 1.87 -8.24 -8.90
N GLU A 91 2.94 -8.89 -8.44
CA GLU A 91 3.82 -9.72 -9.27
C GLU A 91 3.07 -10.85 -10.00
N ARG A 92 1.89 -11.27 -9.51
CA ARG A 92 1.10 -12.34 -10.13
C ARG A 92 0.27 -11.91 -11.34
N ASN A 93 -0.06 -10.62 -11.46
CA ASN A 93 -1.03 -10.13 -12.44
C ASN A 93 -0.36 -9.66 -13.73
N GLY A 94 0.68 -10.36 -14.19
CA GLY A 94 1.48 -9.94 -15.36
C GLY A 94 2.18 -8.58 -15.18
N GLY A 95 2.30 -8.09 -13.94
CA GLY A 95 2.87 -6.78 -13.63
C GLY A 95 1.91 -5.60 -13.76
N GLU A 96 0.59 -5.82 -13.73
CA GLU A 96 -0.37 -4.70 -13.80
C GLU A 96 -0.35 -3.86 -12.51
N GLU A 97 -0.17 -2.55 -12.69
CA GLU A 97 -0.30 -1.57 -11.62
C GLU A 97 -1.78 -1.22 -11.37
N ILE A 98 -2.23 -1.39 -10.14
CA ILE A 98 -3.54 -0.94 -9.68
C ILE A 98 -3.35 0.41 -8.99
N LEU A 99 -4.02 1.43 -9.50
CA LEU A 99 -4.11 2.73 -8.85
C LEU A 99 -5.40 2.83 -8.03
N LEU A 100 -5.30 3.23 -6.76
CA LEU A 100 -6.44 3.50 -5.89
C LEU A 100 -6.43 4.93 -5.35
N ARG A 101 -7.59 5.56 -5.33
CA ARG A 101 -7.83 6.82 -4.61
C ARG A 101 -9.22 6.80 -4.00
N GLY A 102 -9.34 7.09 -2.71
CA GLY A 102 -10.61 6.96 -1.98
C GLY A 102 -11.20 5.55 -2.05
N GLY A 103 -10.36 4.51 -2.20
CA GLY A 103 -10.79 3.12 -2.34
C GLY A 103 -11.38 2.72 -3.68
N LYS A 104 -11.33 3.61 -4.68
CA LYS A 104 -11.78 3.34 -6.05
C LYS A 104 -10.58 3.19 -6.97
N ARG A 105 -10.68 2.25 -7.92
CA ARG A 105 -9.71 2.15 -9.01
C ARG A 105 -9.89 3.32 -9.97
N PHE A 106 -8.80 3.81 -10.53
CA PHE A 106 -8.84 4.78 -11.62
C PHE A 106 -7.70 4.52 -12.61
N ALA A 107 -7.90 4.90 -13.87
CA ALA A 107 -6.87 4.78 -14.88
C ALA A 107 -5.93 6.00 -14.83
N ARG A 108 -4.64 5.77 -15.02
CA ARG A 108 -3.68 6.85 -15.26
C ARG A 108 -3.96 7.41 -16.64
N ILE A 109 -4.43 8.66 -16.75
CA ILE A 109 -4.46 9.35 -18.04
C ILE A 109 -3.00 9.54 -18.44
N ARG A 110 -2.54 8.80 -19.47
CA ARG A 110 -1.25 9.08 -20.11
C ARG A 110 -1.40 10.44 -20.80
N ARG A 111 -0.68 11.44 -20.30
CA ARG A 111 -0.41 12.68 -21.04
C ARG A 111 0.78 12.44 -21.95
#